data_AF-A0A235B4S0-F1
#
_entry.id   AF-A0A235B4S0-F1
#
_cell.length_a   1.000
_cell.length_b   1.000
_cell.length_c   1.000
_cell.angle_alpha   90.00
_cell.angle_beta   90.00
_cell.angle_gamma   90.00
#
_symmetry.space_group_name_H-M   'P 1'
#
loop_
_entity.id
_entity.type
_entity.pdbx_description
1 polymer ?
#
loop_
_entity_poly.entity_id
_entity_poly.type
_entity_poly.pdbx_seq_one_letter_code
_entity_poly.pdbx_strand_id
1 'polypeptide(L)'
;MIYDVDTERIEIQLDYLEQCIRVMQETLEDLTQKPGLVSFFAASRAVHIAVECVIDVGSVMIDGFIMRDPGGYLDIIDILEDEQVVPSDGTGRLKEWVRLRDRLVRRYHEVDHEELASHLKDIGVFTAYTDWVRDYLTRELGPAYPKRKEGSR
;
A
#
# COMPACT_ATOMS: atom_id res chain seq x y z
N MET A 1 -27.54 4.44 6.36
CA MET A 1 -26.18 4.95 6.09
C MET A 1 -26.11 5.17 4.60
N ILE A 2 -25.58 6.30 4.10
CA ILE A 2 -25.52 6.57 2.65
C ILE A 2 -24.39 5.78 1.99
N TYR A 3 -23.34 5.45 2.74
CA TYR A 3 -22.21 4.63 2.29
C TYR A 3 -22.30 3.18 2.80
N ASP A 4 -21.87 2.23 1.97
CA ASP A 4 -21.76 0.79 2.28
C ASP A 4 -20.31 0.36 2.04
N VAL A 5 -19.45 0.71 3.00
CA VAL A 5 -18.00 0.48 2.92
C VAL A 5 -17.65 -0.82 3.63
N ASP A 6 -16.98 -1.74 2.94
CA ASP A 6 -16.47 -2.97 3.53
C ASP A 6 -15.20 -2.70 4.37
N THR A 7 -15.40 -2.17 5.58
CA THR A 7 -14.32 -1.83 6.50
C THR A 7 -13.55 -3.05 6.99
N GLU A 8 -14.17 -4.24 7.01
CA GLU A 8 -13.51 -5.47 7.41
C GLU A 8 -12.46 -5.87 6.37
N ARG A 9 -12.82 -5.84 5.08
CA ARG A 9 -11.89 -6.10 3.99
C ARG A 9 -10.75 -5.09 3.96
N ILE A 10 -11.02 -3.81 4.22
CA ILE A 10 -9.96 -2.79 4.31
C ILE A 10 -8.96 -3.15 5.41
N GLU A 11 -9.42 -3.42 6.64
CA GLU A 11 -8.51 -3.76 7.75
C GLU A 11 -7.69 -5.02 7.47
N ILE A 12 -8.28 -6.06 6.86
CA ILE A 12 -7.53 -7.27 6.46
C ILE A 12 -6.35 -6.92 5.54
N GLN A 13 -6.56 -6.03 4.57
CA GLN A 13 -5.50 -5.61 3.65
C GLN A 13 -4.46 -4.71 4.32
N LEU A 14 -4.87 -3.80 5.20
CA LEU A 14 -3.94 -2.97 5.98
C LEU A 14 -3.07 -3.83 6.92
N ASP A 15 -3.64 -4.87 7.52
CA ASP A 15 -2.91 -5.81 8.37
C ASP A 15 -1.89 -6.63 7.56
N TYR A 16 -2.26 -7.04 6.35
CA TYR A 16 -1.34 -7.75 5.45
C TYR A 16 -0.24 -6.84 4.91
N LEU A 17 -0.55 -5.57 4.66
CA LEU A 17 0.43 -4.54 4.32
C LEU A 17 1.48 -4.36 5.44
N GLU A 18 1.06 -4.37 6.71
CA GLU A 18 1.99 -4.33 7.85
C GLU A 18 2.98 -5.52 7.85
N GLN A 19 2.55 -6.71 7.42
CA GLN A 19 3.45 -7.87 7.28
C GLN A 19 4.46 -7.66 6.13
N CYS A 20 4.02 -7.11 5.01
CA CYS A 20 4.89 -6.82 3.87
C CYS A 20 5.96 -5.79 4.24
N ILE A 21 5.58 -4.75 5.01
CA ILE A 21 6.51 -3.73 5.53
C ILE A 21 7.61 -4.40 6.38
N ARG A 22 7.27 -5.37 7.24
CA ARG A 22 8.27 -6.08 8.05
C ARG A 22 9.28 -6.84 7.20
N VAL A 23 8.80 -7.59 6.20
CA VAL A 23 9.71 -8.32 5.27
C VAL A 23 10.61 -7.33 4.52
N MET A 24 10.07 -6.20 4.07
CA MET A 24 10.85 -5.14 3.41
C MET A 24 11.93 -4.56 4.33
N GLN A 25 11.63 -4.35 5.61
CA GLN A 25 12.58 -3.86 6.60
C GLN A 25 13.67 -4.89 6.90
N GLU A 26 13.31 -6.14 7.12
CA GLU A 26 14.25 -7.24 7.40
C GLU A 26 15.21 -7.49 6.24
N THR A 27 14.74 -7.32 4.99
CA THR A 27 15.54 -7.57 3.79
C THR A 27 16.37 -6.36 3.32
N LEU A 28 16.08 -5.15 3.80
CA LEU A 28 16.79 -3.93 3.40
C LEU A 28 18.28 -3.98 3.76
N GLU A 29 18.61 -4.42 4.97
CA GLU A 29 20.00 -4.56 5.40
C GLU A 29 20.77 -5.56 4.52
N ASP A 30 20.17 -6.72 4.26
CA ASP A 30 20.74 -7.77 3.41
C ASP A 30 21.02 -7.28 1.98
N LEU A 31 20.07 -6.54 1.40
CA LEU A 31 20.20 -6.01 0.04
C LEU A 31 21.33 -5.00 -0.11
N THR A 32 21.68 -4.28 0.97
CA THR A 32 22.75 -3.27 0.93
C THR A 32 24.13 -3.83 1.27
N GLN A 33 24.22 -4.83 2.16
CA GLN A 33 25.51 -5.32 2.65
C GLN A 33 25.96 -6.63 1.99
N LYS A 34 25.03 -7.55 1.72
CA LYS A 34 25.34 -8.88 1.17
C LYS A 34 24.14 -9.41 0.38
N PRO A 35 23.88 -8.85 -0.82
CA PRO A 35 22.70 -9.21 -1.59
C PRO A 35 22.70 -10.70 -1.91
N GLY A 36 21.61 -11.36 -1.51
CA GLY A 36 21.34 -12.77 -1.78
C GLY A 36 20.04 -12.93 -2.56
N LEU A 37 19.92 -14.02 -3.32
CA LEU A 37 18.71 -14.29 -4.10
C LEU A 37 17.46 -14.41 -3.21
N VAL A 38 17.59 -14.96 -2.00
CA VAL A 38 16.48 -15.11 -1.06
C VAL A 38 15.96 -13.75 -0.59
N SER A 39 16.84 -12.87 -0.10
CA SER A 39 16.44 -11.53 0.37
C SER A 39 15.86 -10.69 -0.76
N PHE A 40 16.41 -10.81 -1.98
CA PHE A 40 15.87 -10.15 -3.16
C PHE A 40 14.49 -10.62 -3.55
N PHE A 41 14.26 -11.92 -3.65
CA PHE A 41 12.93 -12.44 -4.01
C PHE A 41 11.90 -12.18 -2.89
N ALA A 42 12.31 -12.25 -1.63
CA ALA A 42 11.46 -11.90 -0.50
C ALA A 42 11.04 -10.42 -0.55
N ALA A 43 12.00 -9.50 -0.70
CA ALA A 43 11.73 -8.08 -0.83
C ALA A 43 10.86 -7.76 -2.06
N SER A 44 11.19 -8.34 -3.22
CA SER A 44 10.44 -8.16 -4.46
C SER A 44 8.99 -8.61 -4.31
N ARG A 45 8.76 -9.75 -3.67
CA ARG A 45 7.41 -10.26 -3.43
C ARG A 45 6.66 -9.41 -2.40
N ALA A 46 7.33 -8.96 -1.35
CA ALA A 46 6.74 -8.07 -0.35
C ALA A 46 6.31 -6.73 -0.95
N VAL A 47 7.14 -6.12 -1.81
CA VAL A 47 6.78 -4.90 -2.55
C VAL A 47 5.58 -5.12 -3.46
N HIS A 48 5.59 -6.19 -4.25
CA HIS A 48 4.45 -6.53 -5.12
C HIS A 48 3.16 -6.63 -4.30
N ILE A 49 3.15 -7.43 -3.24
CA ILE A 49 1.97 -7.63 -2.40
C ILE A 49 1.55 -6.32 -1.71
N ALA A 50 2.49 -5.54 -1.17
CA ALA A 50 2.18 -4.27 -0.52
C ALA A 50 1.43 -3.32 -1.46
N VAL A 51 1.84 -3.26 -2.72
CA VAL A 51 1.15 -2.45 -3.74
C VAL A 51 -0.23 -3.01 -4.06
N GLU A 52 -0.42 -4.33 -4.12
CA GLU A 52 -1.76 -4.93 -4.25
C GLU A 52 -2.66 -4.55 -3.07
N CYS A 53 -2.15 -4.58 -1.83
CA CYS A 53 -2.92 -4.15 -0.65
C CYS A 53 -3.37 -2.69 -0.76
N VAL A 54 -2.48 -1.78 -1.21
CA VAL A 54 -2.83 -0.38 -1.45
C VAL A 54 -3.94 -0.26 -2.50
N ILE A 55 -3.80 -0.96 -3.63
CA ILE A 55 -4.78 -0.96 -4.73
C ILE A 55 -6.13 -1.54 -4.28
N ASP A 56 -6.13 -2.64 -3.55
CA ASP A 56 -7.33 -3.30 -3.06
C ASP A 56 -8.08 -2.43 -2.05
N VAL A 57 -7.36 -1.80 -1.11
CA VAL A 57 -7.95 -0.83 -0.17
C VAL A 57 -8.55 0.35 -0.95
N GLY A 58 -7.79 0.93 -1.88
CA GLY A 58 -8.27 2.05 -2.68
C GLY A 58 -9.51 1.69 -3.50
N SER A 59 -9.56 0.50 -4.08
CA SER A 59 -10.73 0.02 -4.83
C SER A 59 -11.96 -0.11 -3.93
N VAL A 60 -11.81 -0.70 -2.73
CA VAL A 60 -12.93 -0.82 -1.78
C VAL A 60 -13.42 0.55 -1.29
N MET A 61 -12.50 1.51 -1.09
CA MET A 61 -12.88 2.88 -0.74
C MET A 61 -13.65 3.56 -1.87
N ILE A 62 -13.16 3.45 -3.11
CA ILE A 62 -13.82 4.01 -4.29
C ILE A 62 -15.26 3.51 -4.43
N ASP A 63 -15.43 2.18 -4.36
CA ASP A 63 -16.74 1.55 -4.48
C ASP A 63 -17.67 1.94 -3.31
N GLY A 64 -17.16 1.86 -2.07
CA GLY A 64 -17.95 2.07 -0.86
C GLY A 64 -18.39 3.53 -0.64
N PHE A 65 -17.57 4.49 -1.08
CA PHE A 65 -17.88 5.92 -0.99
C PHE A 65 -18.47 6.51 -2.27
N ILE A 66 -18.68 5.68 -3.31
CA ILE A 66 -19.27 6.11 -4.60
C ILE A 66 -18.42 7.22 -5.24
N MET A 67 -17.10 7.01 -5.27
CA MET A 67 -16.15 7.89 -5.94
C MET A 67 -16.19 7.65 -7.47
N ARG A 68 -15.37 8.37 -8.25
CA ARG A 68 -15.26 8.13 -9.70
C ARG A 68 -14.58 6.79 -10.01
N ASP A 69 -14.97 6.15 -11.12
CA ASP A 69 -14.36 4.90 -11.57
C ASP A 69 -12.87 5.06 -11.96
N PRO A 70 -11.99 4.14 -11.57
CA PRO A 70 -10.58 4.16 -11.96
C PRO A 70 -10.35 3.58 -13.36
N GLY A 71 -9.55 4.26 -14.17
CA GLY A 71 -9.03 3.74 -15.45
C GLY A 71 -7.84 2.78 -15.32
N GLY A 72 -7.29 2.63 -14.12
CA GLY A 72 -6.16 1.75 -13.81
C GLY A 72 -5.53 2.03 -12.45
N TYR A 73 -4.46 1.32 -12.10
CA TYR A 73 -3.88 1.40 -10.74
C TYR A 73 -3.31 2.77 -10.36
N LEU A 74 -2.70 3.49 -11.31
CA LEU A 74 -2.26 4.86 -11.04
C LEU A 74 -3.44 5.80 -10.77
N ASP A 75 -4.56 5.56 -11.45
CA ASP A 75 -5.77 6.36 -11.31
C ASP A 75 -6.47 6.11 -9.97
N ILE A 76 -6.36 4.91 -9.39
CA ILE A 76 -6.79 4.66 -8.00
C ILE A 76 -6.07 5.62 -7.05
N ILE A 77 -4.75 5.79 -7.19
CA ILE A 77 -3.99 6.72 -6.34
C ILE A 77 -4.40 8.18 -6.59
N ASP A 78 -4.69 8.55 -7.84
CA ASP A 78 -5.24 9.89 -8.17
C ASP A 78 -6.60 10.13 -7.50
N ILE A 79 -7.51 9.16 -7.54
CA ILE A 79 -8.84 9.29 -6.92
C ILE A 79 -8.72 9.47 -5.40
N LEU A 80 -7.82 8.70 -4.77
CA LEU A 80 -7.58 8.85 -3.34
C LEU A 80 -7.00 10.23 -2.97
N GLU A 81 -6.26 10.88 -3.87
CA GLU A 81 -5.84 12.27 -3.70
C GLU A 81 -7.00 13.24 -3.89
N ASP A 82 -7.76 13.09 -4.98
CA ASP A 82 -8.91 13.94 -5.34
C ASP A 82 -9.91 14.01 -4.17
N GLU A 83 -10.15 12.87 -3.52
CA GLU A 83 -11.07 12.71 -2.39
C GLU A 83 -10.42 13.01 -1.02
N GLN A 84 -9.19 13.51 -1.01
CA GLN A 84 -8.45 13.88 0.20
C GLN A 84 -8.24 12.72 1.19
N VAL A 85 -8.16 11.49 0.68
CA VAL A 85 -7.71 10.32 1.45
C VAL A 85 -6.20 10.39 1.61
N VAL A 86 -5.48 10.59 0.50
CA VAL A 86 -4.01 10.62 0.45
C VAL A 86 -3.55 12.05 0.14
N PRO A 87 -2.57 12.62 0.88
CA PRO A 87 -2.03 13.93 0.55
C PRO A 87 -1.13 13.88 -0.69
N SER A 88 -1.00 15.01 -1.40
CA SER A 88 -0.27 15.10 -2.67
C SER A 88 1.19 14.60 -2.61
N ASP A 89 1.88 14.80 -1.49
CA ASP A 89 3.25 14.28 -1.31
C ASP A 89 3.27 12.74 -1.22
N GLY A 90 2.24 12.15 -0.59
CA GLY A 90 2.01 10.72 -0.54
C GLY A 90 1.66 10.12 -1.90
N THR A 91 0.83 10.82 -2.71
CA THR A 91 0.41 10.38 -4.04
C THR A 91 1.61 10.11 -4.94
N GLY A 92 2.52 11.08 -5.05
CA GLY A 92 3.72 10.95 -5.89
C GLY A 92 4.55 9.72 -5.51
N ARG A 93 4.76 9.52 -4.21
CA ARG A 93 5.52 8.40 -3.65
C ARG A 93 4.84 7.05 -3.91
N LEU A 94 3.54 6.93 -3.64
CA LEU A 94 2.77 5.71 -3.91
C LEU A 94 2.75 5.34 -5.40
N LYS A 95 2.70 6.33 -6.30
CA LYS A 95 2.77 6.08 -7.74
C LYS A 95 4.12 5.50 -8.16
N GLU A 96 5.23 5.89 -7.55
CA GLU A 96 6.53 5.25 -7.82
C GLU A 96 6.50 3.76 -7.45
N TRP A 97 5.86 3.40 -6.33
CA TRP A 97 5.66 2.00 -5.95
C TRP A 97 4.79 1.22 -6.94
N VAL A 98 3.71 1.82 -7.43
CA VAL A 98 2.87 1.22 -8.49
C VAL A 98 3.66 0.96 -9.77
N ARG A 99 4.56 1.88 -10.16
CA ARG A 99 5.45 1.69 -11.32
C ARG A 99 6.49 0.61 -11.09
N LEU A 100 7.10 0.55 -9.90
CA LEU A 100 8.02 -0.53 -9.54
C LEU A 100 7.30 -1.89 -9.60
N ARG A 101 6.07 -1.97 -9.10
CA ARG A 101 5.25 -3.19 -9.17
C ARG A 101 4.99 -3.64 -10.61
N ASP A 102 4.73 -2.72 -11.56
CA ASP A 102 4.62 -3.09 -12.98
C ASP A 102 5.89 -3.80 -13.48
N ARG A 103 7.06 -3.25 -13.13
CA ARG A 103 8.35 -3.84 -13.49
C ARG A 103 8.58 -5.18 -12.81
N LEU A 104 8.31 -5.30 -11.51
CA LEU A 104 8.44 -6.56 -10.77
C LEU A 104 7.52 -7.69 -11.29
N VAL A 105 6.45 -7.36 -12.02
CA VAL A 105 5.54 -8.38 -12.56
C VAL A 105 5.78 -8.66 -14.04
N ARG A 106 6.07 -7.64 -14.85
CA ARG A 106 6.18 -7.78 -16.32
C ARG A 106 7.62 -7.79 -16.83
N ARG A 107 8.52 -7.09 -16.14
CA ARG A 107 9.91 -6.84 -16.53
C ARG A 107 10.86 -7.20 -15.38
N TYR A 108 10.56 -8.29 -14.68
CA TYR A 108 11.26 -8.69 -13.46
C TYR A 108 12.76 -8.96 -13.67
N HIS A 109 13.18 -9.27 -14.89
CA HIS A 109 14.57 -9.47 -15.26
C HIS A 109 15.36 -8.15 -15.41
N GLU A 110 14.68 -7.00 -15.40
CA GLU A 110 15.28 -5.66 -15.47
C GLU A 110 15.42 -4.99 -14.09
N VAL A 111 14.89 -5.60 -13.02
CA VAL A 111 14.98 -5.05 -11.66
C VAL A 111 16.12 -5.75 -10.94
N ASP A 112 17.05 -4.97 -10.40
CA ASP A 112 18.18 -5.47 -9.63
C ASP A 112 18.11 -5.08 -8.15
N HIS A 113 19.09 -5.54 -7.38
CA HIS A 113 19.18 -5.30 -5.95
C HIS A 113 19.36 -3.81 -5.60
N GLU A 114 20.08 -3.05 -6.43
CA GLU A 114 20.39 -1.64 -6.18
C GLU A 114 19.14 -0.79 -6.36
N GLU A 115 18.40 -1.02 -7.43
CA GLU A 115 17.12 -0.36 -7.68
C GLU A 115 16.13 -0.66 -6.54
N LEU A 116 15.99 -1.94 -6.16
CA LEU A 116 15.07 -2.35 -5.12
C LEU A 116 15.44 -1.74 -3.76
N ALA A 117 16.73 -1.78 -3.39
CA ALA A 117 17.24 -1.16 -2.17
C ALA A 117 17.03 0.36 -2.16
N SER A 118 17.13 1.03 -3.31
CA SER A 118 16.86 2.46 -3.43
C SER A 118 15.39 2.79 -3.15
N HIS A 119 14.45 2.03 -3.70
CA HIS A 119 13.03 2.22 -3.43
C HIS A 119 12.67 1.94 -1.97
N LEU A 120 13.25 0.89 -1.39
CA LEU A 120 13.03 0.49 0.01
C LEU A 120 13.44 1.57 1.03
N LYS A 121 14.17 2.62 0.65
CA LYS A 121 14.38 3.78 1.52
C LYS A 121 13.10 4.54 1.84
N ASP A 122 12.05 4.37 1.03
CA ASP A 122 10.77 5.05 1.17
C ASP A 122 9.63 4.15 1.69
N ILE A 123 9.94 3.00 2.32
CA ILE A 123 8.93 2.07 2.87
C ILE A 123 7.93 2.80 3.80
N GLY A 124 8.37 3.85 4.48
CA GLY A 124 7.55 4.63 5.40
C GLY A 124 6.27 5.21 4.79
N VAL A 125 6.19 5.35 3.46
CA VAL A 125 4.95 5.78 2.79
C VAL A 125 3.80 4.77 2.99
N PHE A 126 4.10 3.47 3.07
CA PHE A 126 3.06 2.46 3.29
C PHE A 126 2.47 2.55 4.71
N THR A 127 3.31 2.86 5.71
CA THR A 127 2.81 3.13 7.07
C THR A 127 1.94 4.38 7.08
N ALA A 128 2.41 5.46 6.44
CA ALA A 128 1.62 6.69 6.33
C ALA A 128 0.29 6.47 5.59
N TYR A 129 0.27 5.66 4.53
CA TYR A 129 -0.94 5.26 3.82
C TYR A 129 -1.96 4.59 4.73
N THR A 130 -1.52 3.65 5.56
CA THR A 130 -2.38 3.01 6.55
C THR A 130 -3.02 4.03 7.49
N ASP A 131 -2.24 5.00 7.98
CA ASP A 131 -2.75 6.05 8.87
C ASP A 131 -3.76 6.96 8.15
N TRP A 132 -3.45 7.40 6.94
CA TRP A 132 -4.34 8.23 6.12
C TRP A 132 -5.68 7.56 5.83
N VAL A 133 -5.69 6.27 5.48
CA VAL A 133 -6.92 5.50 5.24
C VAL A 133 -7.75 5.42 6.53
N ARG A 134 -7.13 5.11 7.67
CA ARG A 134 -7.82 5.00 8.96
C ARG A 134 -8.39 6.34 9.44
N ASP A 135 -7.64 7.42 9.24
CA ASP A 135 -8.10 8.78 9.53
C ASP A 135 -9.31 9.16 8.66
N TYR A 136 -9.26 8.83 7.38
CA TYR A 136 -10.36 9.06 6.45
C TYR A 136 -11.62 8.29 6.86
N LEU A 137 -11.50 6.98 7.13
CA LEU A 137 -12.62 6.15 7.60
C LEU A 137 -13.21 6.67 8.91
N THR A 138 -12.35 7.10 9.85
CA THR A 138 -12.77 7.70 11.12
C THR A 138 -13.56 8.98 10.90
N ARG A 139 -13.11 9.85 9.99
CA ARG A 139 -13.77 11.12 9.66
C ARG A 139 -15.13 10.90 8.99
N GLU A 140 -15.22 10.02 8.00
CA GLU A 140 -16.42 9.84 7.18
C GLU A 140 -17.49 8.93 7.83
N LEU A 141 -17.07 7.88 8.52
CA LEU A 141 -18.00 6.91 9.12
C LEU A 141 -18.22 7.15 10.62
N GLY A 142 -17.33 7.87 11.30
CA GLY A 142 -17.47 8.22 12.71
C GLY A 142 -17.75 6.99 13.60
N PRO A 143 -18.84 6.98 14.38
CA PRO A 143 -19.19 5.83 15.23
C PRO A 143 -19.45 4.51 14.49
N ALA A 144 -19.70 4.55 13.18
CA ALA A 144 -19.91 3.36 12.37
C ALA A 144 -18.59 2.67 11.98
N TYR A 145 -17.45 3.36 12.05
CA TYR A 145 -16.14 2.74 11.87
C TYR A 145 -15.77 1.91 13.10
N PRO A 146 -15.58 0.58 12.97
CA PRO A 146 -15.32 -0.28 14.12
C PRO A 146 -13.98 0.05 14.77
N LYS A 147 -13.99 0.21 16.10
CA LYS A 147 -12.75 0.33 16.87
C LYS A 147 -11.98 -1.00 16.80
N ARG A 148 -10.70 -0.93 16.43
CA ARG A 148 -9.80 -2.08 16.47
C ARG A 148 -9.82 -2.70 17.87
N LYS A 149 -10.05 -4.00 17.97
CA LYS A 149 -9.82 -4.74 19.21
C LYS A 149 -8.30 -4.81 19.39
N GLU A 150 -7.75 -4.10 20.37
CA GLU A 150 -6.36 -4.28 20.76
C GLU A 150 -6.13 -5.77 21.11
N GLY A 151 -5.36 -6.48 20.29
CA GLY A 151 -4.89 -7.83 20.61
C GLY A 151 -5.37 -8.95 19.67
N SER A 152 -4.84 -8.98 18.45
CA SER A 152 -4.62 -10.24 17.74
C SER A 152 -3.29 -10.11 16.99
N ARG A 153 -2.21 -10.15 17.79
CA ARG A 153 -0.86 -10.45 17.30
C ARG A 153 -0.66 -11.96 17.35
#